data_AF-X0XX39-F1
#
_entry.id   AF-X0XX39-F1
#
_cell.length_a   1.000
_cell.length_b   1.000
_cell.length_c   1.000
_cell.angle_alpha   90.00
_cell.angle_beta   90.00
_cell.angle_gamma   90.00
#
_symmetry.space_group_name_H-M   'P 1'
#
loop_
_entity.id
_entity.type
_entity.pdbx_description
1 polymer ?
#
loop_
_entity_poly.entity_id
_entity_poly.type
_entity_poly.pdbx_seq_one_letter_code
_entity_poly.pdbx_strand_id
1 'polypeptide(L)'
;MDELAHIPAGYSYASQRDFRINPEHPPLIKDLAGLPLLFLDLNFPSDSWAWNEGVNAQWNFGYDFLYASGNNVEQILFWARLPMLFLLVFLGWFMFRWAKKEFGKEIALFALTLFSFSPTFLAHGRLVTTDVGATLGFVLGFYFWLKFLRDPSKRNVITAG
;
A
#
# COMPACT_ATOMS: atom_id res chain seq x y z
N MET A 1 -14.31 -3.90 -5.63
CA MET A 1 -12.91 -3.45 -5.78
C MET A 1 -12.44 -2.99 -4.41
N ASP A 2 -11.31 -3.51 -3.92
CA ASP A 2 -10.89 -3.33 -2.51
C ASP A 2 -10.46 -1.90 -2.19
N GLU A 3 -9.95 -1.18 -3.18
CA GLU A 3 -9.59 0.24 -3.07
C GLU A 3 -10.75 1.11 -2.54
N LEU A 4 -12.00 0.75 -2.90
CA LEU A 4 -13.20 1.42 -2.40
C LEU A 4 -13.33 1.32 -0.87
N ALA A 5 -12.90 0.21 -0.28
CA ALA A 5 -12.93 -0.01 1.17
C ALA A 5 -11.65 0.51 1.85
N HIS A 6 -10.48 0.30 1.24
CA HIS A 6 -9.18 0.60 1.84
C HIS A 6 -8.88 2.08 1.98
N ILE A 7 -9.24 2.91 0.99
CA ILE A 7 -9.00 4.37 1.06
C ILE A 7 -9.73 5.00 2.25
N PRO A 8 -11.07 4.84 2.39
CA PRO A 8 -11.79 5.41 3.52
C PRO A 8 -11.40 4.79 4.85
N ALA A 9 -11.06 3.49 4.89
CA ALA A 9 -10.50 2.86 6.09
C ALA A 9 -9.18 3.55 6.51
N GLY A 10 -8.23 3.68 5.59
CA GLY A 10 -6.96 4.37 5.86
C GLY A 10 -7.16 5.81 6.35
N TYR A 11 -8.10 6.53 5.75
CA TYR A 11 -8.43 7.88 6.21
C TYR A 11 -9.09 7.88 7.60
N SER A 12 -10.00 6.95 7.91
CA SER A 12 -10.64 6.88 9.23
C SER A 12 -9.63 6.50 10.32
N TYR A 13 -8.65 5.66 10.02
CA TYR A 13 -7.60 5.27 10.96
C TYR A 13 -6.72 6.48 11.30
N ALA A 14 -6.34 7.25 10.29
CA ALA A 14 -5.46 8.39 10.44
C ALA A 14 -6.17 9.61 11.07
N SER A 15 -7.41 9.92 10.64
CA SER A 15 -8.15 11.11 11.08
C SER A 15 -8.96 10.87 12.36
N GLN A 16 -9.72 9.76 12.42
CA GLN A 16 -10.63 9.45 13.53
C GLN A 16 -9.99 8.57 14.60
N ARG A 17 -8.82 7.98 14.32
CA ARG A 17 -8.16 7.00 15.19
C ARG A 17 -9.04 5.78 15.48
N ASP A 18 -9.87 5.41 14.50
CA ASP A 18 -10.85 4.34 14.64
C ASP A 18 -10.69 3.31 13.50
N PHE A 19 -10.39 2.08 13.90
CA PHE A 19 -10.04 0.96 13.04
C PHE A 19 -11.22 0.09 12.61
N ARG A 20 -12.47 0.50 12.91
CA ARG A 20 -13.67 -0.34 12.68
C ARG A 20 -13.93 -0.72 11.23
N ILE A 21 -13.56 0.14 10.28
CA ILE A 21 -13.78 -0.10 8.86
C ILE A 21 -12.65 -0.96 8.33
N ASN A 22 -12.97 -2.11 7.72
CA ASN A 22 -12.00 -3.04 7.13
C ASN A 22 -10.85 -3.49 8.08
N PRO A 23 -11.10 -4.06 9.27
CA PRO A 23 -10.04 -4.46 10.19
C PRO A 23 -9.29 -5.76 9.79
N GLU A 24 -9.61 -6.34 8.61
CA GLU A 24 -9.14 -7.67 8.16
C GLU A 24 -7.63 -7.73 7.88
N HIS A 25 -7.03 -6.61 7.48
CA HIS A 25 -5.61 -6.50 7.13
C HIS A 25 -4.88 -5.53 8.06
N PRO A 26 -3.57 -5.75 8.32
CA PRO A 26 -2.74 -4.80 9.06
C PRO A 26 -2.84 -3.37 8.49
N PRO A 27 -2.79 -2.34 9.34
CA PRO A 27 -3.20 -1.00 8.94
C PRO A 27 -2.16 -0.25 8.08
N LEU A 28 -0.87 -0.61 8.17
CA LEU A 28 0.25 0.15 7.60
C LEU A 28 0.03 0.67 6.17
N ILE A 29 -0.42 -0.19 5.24
CA ILE A 29 -0.60 0.20 3.83
C ILE A 29 -1.82 1.11 3.65
N LYS A 30 -2.89 0.86 4.43
CA LYS A 30 -4.07 1.71 4.45
C LYS A 30 -3.73 3.08 5.05
N ASP A 31 -3.00 3.11 6.16
CA ASP A 31 -2.54 4.35 6.79
C ASP A 31 -1.69 5.18 5.83
N LEU A 32 -0.73 4.55 5.14
CA LEU A 32 0.09 5.23 4.14
C LEU A 32 -0.75 5.92 3.06
N ALA A 33 -1.82 5.28 2.59
CA ALA A 33 -2.75 5.87 1.63
C ALA A 33 -3.65 6.96 2.24
N GLY A 34 -3.99 6.85 3.53
CA GLY A 34 -4.81 7.83 4.25
C GLY A 34 -4.04 9.10 4.65
N LEU A 35 -2.73 9.01 4.89
CA LEU A 35 -1.91 10.14 5.37
C LEU A 35 -1.94 11.37 4.45
N PRO A 36 -1.78 11.26 3.11
CA PRO A 36 -1.90 12.41 2.21
C PRO A 36 -3.28 13.07 2.25
N LEU A 37 -4.33 12.32 2.57
CA LEU A 37 -5.70 12.81 2.60
C LEU A 37 -5.98 13.70 3.82
N LEU A 38 -5.16 13.63 4.87
CA LEU A 38 -5.26 14.51 6.04
C LEU A 38 -5.03 15.99 5.71
N PHE A 39 -4.43 16.29 4.56
CA PHE A 39 -4.18 17.65 4.08
C PHE A 39 -5.30 18.18 3.19
N LEU A 40 -6.36 17.40 2.98
CA LEU A 40 -7.53 17.77 2.20
C LEU A 40 -8.70 18.08 3.15
N ASP A 41 -9.56 19.01 2.73
CA ASP A 41 -10.82 19.30 3.43
C ASP A 41 -11.88 18.30 2.95
N LEU A 42 -11.95 17.14 3.59
CA LEU A 42 -12.83 16.04 3.20
C LEU A 42 -14.04 15.91 4.13
N ASN A 43 -15.22 15.80 3.54
CA ASN A 43 -16.47 15.52 4.22
C ASN A 43 -16.50 14.06 4.67
N PHE A 44 -16.28 13.83 5.96
CA PHE A 44 -16.35 12.50 6.55
C PHE A 44 -17.81 12.12 6.87
N PRO A 45 -18.36 11.01 6.34
CA PRO A 45 -19.76 10.61 6.56
C PRO A 45 -19.95 9.94 7.93
N SER A 46 -19.76 10.69 9.01
CA SER A 46 -19.94 10.23 10.39
C SER A 46 -21.37 9.75 10.69
N ASP A 47 -22.36 10.28 9.98
CA ASP A 47 -23.77 9.94 10.18
C ASP A 47 -24.24 8.78 9.30
N SER A 48 -23.36 8.19 8.48
CA SER A 48 -23.73 7.06 7.64
C SER A 48 -24.09 5.83 8.49
N TRP A 49 -25.09 5.08 8.04
CA TRP A 49 -25.43 3.78 8.64
C TRP A 49 -24.22 2.84 8.61
N ALA A 50 -23.46 2.86 7.51
CA ALA A 50 -22.28 2.01 7.32
C ALA A 50 -21.17 2.27 8.34
N TRP A 51 -21.08 3.49 8.88
CA TRP A 51 -20.15 3.87 9.94
C TRP A 51 -20.62 3.48 11.35
N ASN A 52 -21.91 3.67 11.62
CA ASN A 52 -22.47 3.56 12.97
C ASN A 52 -22.94 2.15 13.33
N GLU A 53 -23.56 1.45 12.38
CA GLU A 53 -24.27 0.18 12.64
C GLU A 53 -23.85 -0.93 11.66
N GLY A 54 -23.22 -0.57 10.54
CA GLY A 54 -22.88 -1.49 9.47
C GLY A 54 -21.79 -2.50 9.85
N VAL A 55 -22.17 -3.76 10.02
CA VAL A 55 -21.21 -4.87 10.12
C VAL A 55 -20.73 -5.25 8.72
N ASN A 56 -19.41 -5.26 8.51
CA ASN A 56 -18.79 -5.52 7.20
C ASN A 56 -19.28 -4.57 6.07
N ALA A 57 -19.79 -3.39 6.42
CA ALA A 57 -20.35 -2.41 5.48
C ALA A 57 -19.28 -1.52 4.81
N GLN A 58 -18.04 -2.00 4.72
CA GLN A 58 -16.89 -1.22 4.26
C GLN A 58 -17.02 -0.65 2.85
N TRP A 59 -17.67 -1.39 1.92
CA TRP A 59 -17.92 -0.90 0.57
C TRP A 59 -19.04 0.15 0.53
N ASN A 60 -20.05 0.04 1.41
CA ASN A 60 -21.08 1.06 1.56
C ASN A 60 -20.48 2.35 2.13
N PHE A 61 -19.71 2.24 3.20
CA PHE A 61 -19.01 3.38 3.79
C PHE A 61 -18.06 4.04 2.77
N GLY A 62 -17.37 3.22 1.97
CA GLY A 62 -16.50 3.73 0.92
C GLY A 62 -17.25 4.42 -0.21
N TYR A 63 -18.42 3.92 -0.58
CA TYR A 63 -19.30 4.61 -1.51
C TYR A 63 -19.77 5.95 -0.94
N ASP A 64 -20.21 5.98 0.32
CA ASP A 64 -20.66 7.20 0.98
C ASP A 64 -19.54 8.25 1.01
N PHE A 65 -18.36 7.86 1.48
CA PHE A 65 -17.19 8.74 1.58
C PHE A 65 -16.74 9.30 0.23
N LEU A 66 -16.66 8.47 -0.81
CA LEU A 66 -16.17 8.94 -2.12
C LEU A 66 -17.26 9.68 -2.89
N TYR A 67 -18.47 9.13 -2.97
CA TYR A 67 -19.47 9.53 -3.96
C TYR A 67 -20.70 10.23 -3.37
N ALA A 68 -21.03 10.04 -2.09
CA ALA A 68 -22.23 10.61 -1.48
C ALA A 68 -21.97 11.81 -0.56
N SER A 69 -20.74 11.99 -0.06
CA SER A 69 -20.37 13.09 0.84
C SER A 69 -19.97 14.40 0.16
N GLY A 70 -20.09 14.50 -1.18
CA GLY A 70 -19.68 15.70 -1.92
C GLY A 70 -18.15 15.92 -1.99
N ASN A 71 -17.37 14.86 -1.78
CA ASN A 71 -15.92 14.91 -1.90
C ASN A 71 -15.46 14.88 -3.36
N ASN A 72 -14.29 15.44 -3.64
CA ASN A 72 -13.66 15.30 -4.96
C ASN A 72 -12.96 13.93 -5.07
N VAL A 73 -13.65 12.98 -5.72
CA VAL A 73 -13.16 11.61 -5.91
C VAL A 73 -11.80 11.55 -6.61
N GLU A 74 -11.61 12.33 -7.69
CA GLU A 74 -10.38 12.29 -8.47
C GLU A 74 -9.17 12.74 -7.63
N GLN A 75 -9.35 13.79 -6.83
CA GLN A 75 -8.33 14.29 -5.92
C GLN A 75 -7.98 13.25 -4.84
N ILE A 76 -8.98 12.62 -4.22
CA ILE A 76 -8.76 11.57 -3.22
C ILE A 76 -7.99 10.41 -3.87
N LEU A 77 -8.45 9.90 -5.01
CA LEU A 77 -7.80 8.77 -5.69
C LEU A 77 -6.36 9.10 -6.07
N PHE A 78 -6.07 10.31 -6.54
CA PHE A 78 -4.72 10.73 -6.87
C PHE A 78 -3.79 10.67 -5.66
N TRP A 79 -4.18 11.33 -4.56
CA TRP A 79 -3.35 11.42 -3.36
C TRP A 79 -3.23 10.09 -2.63
N ALA A 80 -4.29 9.29 -2.57
CA ALA A 80 -4.28 7.99 -1.91
C ALA A 80 -3.42 6.95 -2.66
N ARG A 81 -3.34 7.03 -3.99
CA ARG A 81 -2.54 6.11 -4.83
C ARG A 81 -1.07 6.49 -4.90
N LEU A 82 -0.72 7.75 -4.64
CA LEU A 82 0.65 8.23 -4.75
C LEU A 82 1.65 7.42 -3.88
N PRO A 83 1.36 7.10 -2.61
CA PRO A 83 2.20 6.19 -1.80
C PRO A 83 2.37 4.81 -2.43
N MET A 84 1.33 4.24 -3.05
CA MET A 84 1.41 2.91 -3.69
C MET A 84 2.35 2.93 -4.90
N LEU A 85 2.31 4.00 -5.69
CA LEU A 85 3.26 4.22 -6.79
C LEU A 85 4.70 4.32 -6.28
N PHE A 86 4.93 5.03 -5.17
CA PHE A 86 6.26 5.08 -4.56
C PHE A 86 6.75 3.70 -4.12
N LEU A 87 5.89 2.89 -3.47
CA LEU A 87 6.23 1.52 -3.08
C LEU A 87 6.53 0.64 -4.31
N LEU A 88 5.75 0.76 -5.39
CA LEU A 88 5.95 0.01 -6.62
C LEU A 88 7.29 0.34 -7.30
N VAL A 89 7.60 1.64 -7.43
CA VAL A 89 8.87 2.11 -8.01
C VAL A 89 10.05 1.69 -7.14
N PHE A 90 9.91 1.80 -5.81
CA PHE A 90 10.94 1.37 -4.87
C PHE A 90 11.19 -0.13 -4.95
N LEU A 91 10.13 -0.95 -5.07
CA LEU A 91 10.24 -2.40 -5.30
C LEU A 91 11.04 -2.70 -6.56
N GLY A 92 10.70 -2.08 -7.70
CA GLY A 92 11.42 -2.26 -8.96
C GLY A 92 12.90 -1.85 -8.86
N TRP A 93 13.17 -0.69 -8.26
CA TRP A 93 14.54 -0.22 -7.99
C TRP A 93 15.32 -1.19 -7.10
N PHE A 94 14.71 -1.69 -6.03
CA PHE A 94 15.35 -2.60 -5.09
C PHE A 94 15.68 -3.93 -5.76
N MET A 95 14.74 -4.51 -6.51
CA MET A 95 14.98 -5.73 -7.28
C MET A 95 16.13 -5.57 -8.27
N PHE A 96 16.19 -4.45 -9.00
CA PHE A 96 17.30 -4.15 -9.89
C PHE A 96 18.64 -4.09 -9.13
N ARG A 97 18.68 -3.39 -7.99
CA ARG A 97 19.88 -3.26 -7.16
C ARG A 97 20.36 -4.61 -6.64
N TRP A 98 19.42 -5.45 -6.19
CA TRP A 98 19.72 -6.78 -5.68
C TRP A 98 20.19 -7.72 -6.80
N ALA A 99 19.46 -7.82 -7.91
CA ALA A 99 19.84 -8.64 -9.06
C ALA A 99 21.19 -8.23 -9.64
N LYS A 100 21.48 -6.92 -9.70
CA LYS A 100 22.77 -6.40 -10.18
C LYS A 100 23.94 -6.90 -9.33
N LYS A 101 23.74 -7.00 -8.01
CA LYS A 101 24.76 -7.44 -7.07
C LYS A 101 25.06 -8.94 -7.22
N GLU A 102 24.04 -9.77 -7.45
CA GLU A 102 24.18 -11.23 -7.50
C GLU A 102 24.54 -11.75 -8.90
N PHE A 103 24.00 -11.12 -9.96
CA PHE A 103 24.03 -11.66 -11.32
C PHE A 103 24.58 -10.68 -12.37
N GLY A 104 25.00 -9.48 -11.97
CA GLY A 104 25.52 -8.47 -12.87
C GLY A 104 24.45 -7.61 -13.55
N LYS A 105 24.91 -6.60 -14.30
CA LYS A 105 24.06 -5.50 -14.81
C LYS A 105 23.04 -5.96 -15.86
N GLU A 106 23.43 -6.86 -16.75
CA GLU A 106 22.58 -7.29 -17.88
C GLU A 106 21.34 -8.05 -17.39
N ILE A 107 21.54 -9.04 -16.51
CA ILE A 107 20.46 -9.81 -15.90
C ILE A 107 19.54 -8.90 -15.08
N ALA A 108 20.10 -7.92 -14.36
CA ALA A 108 19.31 -6.96 -13.60
C ALA A 108 18.41 -6.09 -14.48
N LEU A 109 18.91 -5.60 -15.61
CA LEU A 109 18.12 -4.82 -16.57
C LEU A 109 17.02 -5.67 -17.21
N PHE A 110 17.33 -6.93 -17.54
CA PHE A 110 16.34 -7.85 -18.06
C PHE A 110 15.21 -8.11 -17.06
N ALA A 111 15.55 -8.41 -15.79
CA ALA A 111 14.57 -8.60 -14.72
C ALA A 111 13.71 -7.34 -14.47
N LEU A 112 14.33 -6.15 -14.46
CA LEU A 112 13.63 -4.88 -14.32
C LEU A 112 12.66 -4.63 -15.49
N THR A 113 13.04 -5.03 -16.70
CA THR A 113 12.18 -4.95 -17.89
C THR A 113 10.96 -5.84 -17.71
N LEU A 114 11.16 -7.12 -17.35
CA LEU A 114 10.04 -8.04 -17.10
C LEU A 114 9.08 -7.53 -16.01
N PHE A 115 9.62 -6.95 -14.94
CA PHE A 115 8.82 -6.34 -13.88
C PHE A 115 8.02 -5.12 -14.40
N SER A 116 8.69 -4.18 -15.08
CA SER A 116 8.09 -2.92 -15.52
C SER A 116 7.02 -3.12 -16.59
N PHE A 117 7.14 -4.17 -17.41
CA PHE A 117 6.17 -4.55 -18.44
C PHE A 117 5.22 -5.67 -18.00
N SER A 118 5.23 -6.05 -16.71
CA SER A 118 4.31 -7.05 -16.19
C SER A 118 2.88 -6.49 -16.15
N PRO A 119 1.90 -7.15 -16.82
CA PRO A 119 0.51 -6.72 -16.78
C PRO A 119 -0.06 -6.66 -15.36
N THR A 120 0.36 -7.59 -14.49
CA THR A 120 -0.10 -7.66 -13.10
C THR A 120 0.33 -6.43 -12.30
N PHE A 121 1.62 -6.04 -12.38
CA PHE A 121 2.11 -4.85 -11.67
C PHE A 121 1.56 -3.56 -12.25
N LEU A 122 1.38 -3.48 -13.58
CA LEU A 122 0.78 -2.30 -14.22
C LEU A 122 -0.70 -2.14 -13.86
N ALA A 123 -1.45 -3.23 -13.76
CA ALA A 123 -2.87 -3.20 -13.44
C ALA A 123 -3.13 -2.91 -11.96
N HIS A 124 -2.43 -3.60 -11.05
CA HIS A 124 -2.72 -3.58 -9.63
C HIS A 124 -1.79 -2.69 -8.82
N GLY A 125 -0.57 -2.45 -9.30
CA GLY A 125 0.49 -1.85 -8.48
C GLY A 125 0.27 -0.39 -8.08
N ARG A 126 -0.65 0.29 -8.76
CA ARG A 126 -1.05 1.68 -8.48
C ARG A 126 -2.26 1.79 -7.57
N LEU A 127 -2.99 0.70 -7.32
CA LEU A 127 -4.23 0.74 -6.56
C LEU A 127 -3.93 0.70 -5.07
N VAL A 128 -4.84 1.26 -4.25
CA VAL A 128 -4.76 1.14 -2.79
C VAL A 128 -5.23 -0.25 -2.36
N THR A 129 -4.38 -1.24 -2.62
CA THR A 129 -4.48 -2.60 -2.10
C THR A 129 -3.27 -2.92 -1.24
N THR A 130 -3.30 -4.03 -0.53
CA THR A 130 -2.19 -4.46 0.34
C THR A 130 -1.09 -5.21 -0.41
N ASP A 131 -1.31 -5.56 -1.68
CA ASP A 131 -0.49 -6.54 -2.40
C ASP A 131 0.94 -6.05 -2.67
N VAL A 132 1.11 -4.80 -3.14
CA VAL A 132 2.44 -4.23 -3.39
C VAL A 132 3.23 -4.06 -2.10
N GLY A 133 2.56 -3.61 -1.04
CA GLY A 133 3.16 -3.49 0.28
C GLY A 133 3.62 -4.84 0.82
N ALA A 134 2.77 -5.86 0.73
CA ALA A 134 3.10 -7.22 1.13
C ALA A 134 4.25 -7.81 0.30
N THR A 135 4.22 -7.61 -1.02
CA THR A 135 5.28 -8.05 -1.94
C THR A 135 6.62 -7.41 -1.58
N LEU A 136 6.63 -6.10 -1.33
CA LEU A 136 7.84 -5.39 -0.90
C LEU A 136 8.36 -5.91 0.44
N GLY A 137 7.48 -6.09 1.43
CA GLY A 137 7.85 -6.65 2.73
C GLY A 137 8.48 -8.03 2.60
N PHE A 138 7.89 -8.90 1.77
CA PHE A 138 8.43 -10.24 1.49
C PHE A 138 9.81 -10.18 0.83
N VAL A 139 9.98 -9.36 -0.21
CA VAL A 139 11.26 -9.23 -0.94
C VAL A 139 12.37 -8.67 -0.05
N LEU A 140 12.07 -7.64 0.74
CA LEU A 140 13.03 -7.07 1.69
C LEU A 140 13.39 -8.07 2.80
N GLY A 141 12.38 -8.69 3.41
CA GLY A 141 12.58 -9.68 4.45
C GLY A 141 13.44 -10.84 3.97
N PHE A 142 13.14 -11.38 2.78
CA PHE A 142 13.92 -12.46 2.19
C PHE A 142 15.36 -12.03 1.85
N TYR A 143 15.56 -10.82 1.31
CA TYR A 143 16.90 -10.30 1.06
C TYR A 143 17.74 -10.16 2.33
N PHE A 144 17.19 -9.57 3.40
CA PHE A 144 17.92 -9.38 4.65
C PHE A 144 18.13 -10.69 5.40
N TRP A 145 17.17 -11.61 5.33
CA TRP A 145 17.34 -12.98 5.80
C TRP A 145 18.51 -13.69 5.12
N LEU A 146 18.59 -13.66 3.78
CA LEU A 146 19.72 -14.22 3.06
C LEU A 146 21.05 -13.55 3.43
N LYS A 147 21.04 -12.24 3.65
CA LYS A 147 22.23 -11.50 4.08
C LYS A 147 22.69 -11.95 5.47
N PHE A 148 21.77 -12.18 6.40
CA PHE A 148 22.06 -12.73 7.72
C PHE A 148 22.64 -14.15 7.64
N LEU A 149 22.06 -15.03 6.82
CA LEU A 149 22.58 -16.39 6.63
C LEU A 149 24.01 -16.42 6.06
N ARG A 150 24.35 -15.47 5.17
CA ARG A 150 25.70 -15.36 4.60
C ARG A 150 26.72 -14.75 5.57
N ASP A 151 26.29 -13.83 6.43
CA ASP A 151 27.13 -13.12 7.40
C ASP A 151 26.35 -12.86 8.70
N PRO A 152 26.41 -13.78 9.68
CA PRO A 152 25.66 -13.68 10.92
C PRO A 152 26.24 -12.64 11.90
N SER A 153 25.99 -11.35 11.64
CA SER A 153 26.37 -10.23 12.50
C SER A 153 25.16 -9.65 13.25
N LYS A 154 25.39 -9.00 14.42
CA LYS A 154 24.33 -8.32 15.20
C LYS A 154 23.51 -7.34 14.34
N ARG A 155 24.17 -6.65 13.42
CA ARG A 155 23.52 -5.74 12.47
C ARG A 155 22.59 -6.50 11.52
N ASN A 156 23.06 -7.61 10.95
CA ASN A 156 22.28 -8.38 9.98
C ASN A 156 21.09 -9.10 10.64
N VAL A 157 21.22 -9.50 11.92
CA VAL A 157 20.09 -9.98 12.75
C VAL A 157 19.01 -8.90 12.82
N ILE A 158 19.33 -7.71 13.33
CA ILE A 158 18.35 -6.62 13.50
C ILE A 158 17.68 -6.25 12.17
N THR A 159 18.42 -6.24 11.05
CA THR A 159 17.82 -5.91 9.75
C THR A 159 16.97 -7.03 9.14
N ALA A 160 17.15 -8.28 9.57
CA ALA A 160 16.35 -9.41 9.10
C ALA A 160 14.99 -9.51 9.82
N GLY A 161 14.86 -8.85 10.98
CA GLY A 161 13.69 -8.92 11.87
C GLY A 161 14.02 -9.65 13.16
#